data_AF-X6D0G7-F1
#
_entry.id   AF-X6D0G7-F1
#
_cell.length_a   1.000
_cell.length_b   1.000
_cell.length_c   1.000
_cell.angle_alpha   90.00
_cell.angle_beta   90.00
_cell.angle_gamma   90.00
#
_symmetry.space_group_name_H-M   'P 1'
#
loop_
_entity.id
_entity.type
_entity.pdbx_description
1 polymer ?
#
loop_
_entity_poly.entity_id
_entity_poly.type
_entity_poly.pdbx_seq_one_letter_code
_entity_poly.pdbx_strand_id
1 'polypeptide(L)'
;MDEPKKGVIRETDAEAIRLAKTLLRNARFGALAVIEPQTGSPLASRVGVATDIDGAPLILVSMLSAHTGAMLADPRCSLLLGEPGKGDPLAHPRLTLVCKAARLERGSSEHARTERRYLNRNPKAKLYAGLGDFSIFRLEPQRASLNGGFGKAYHLDQSDLLTSGPIVEELAASEQSAIDHMNADHLDAIAVYARHFATASGNDWTVTGFDADGMDLMSGDHVCRVFFPQPLAAARELRHVLVEMAKVGRASADTGTGLNFA
;
A
#
# COMPACT_ATOMS: atom_id res chain seq x y z
N MET A 1 35.92 22.91 19.54
CA MET A 1 35.06 21.77 19.91
C MET A 1 33.89 21.85 18.95
N ASP A 2 33.96 21.13 17.83
CA ASP A 2 32.86 21.11 16.86
C ASP A 2 31.69 20.38 17.53
N GLU A 3 30.58 21.07 17.74
CA GLU A 3 29.32 20.41 18.09
C GLU A 3 28.98 19.42 16.97
N PRO A 4 28.59 18.17 17.30
CA PRO A 4 28.14 17.25 16.27
C PRO A 4 26.88 17.84 15.64
N LYS A 5 26.97 18.23 14.36
CA LYS A 5 25.82 18.66 13.56
C LYS A 5 24.71 17.63 13.73
N LYS A 6 23.62 18.01 14.42
CA LYS A 6 22.40 17.21 14.49
C LYS A 6 22.05 16.80 13.05
N GLY A 7 22.08 15.50 12.78
CA GLY A 7 21.77 14.97 11.46
C GLY A 7 20.41 15.48 11.01
N VAL A 8 20.34 16.00 9.78
CA VAL A 8 19.08 16.42 9.14
C VAL A 8 18.12 15.22 8.97
N ILE A 9 18.69 14.01 8.94
CA ILE A 9 17.97 12.74 8.94
C ILE A 9 17.79 12.24 10.38
N ARG A 10 16.54 11.93 10.72
CA ARG A 10 16.15 11.33 12.00
C ARG A 10 16.36 9.82 11.96
N GLU A 11 16.50 9.23 13.15
CA GLU A 11 16.45 7.79 13.33
C GLU A 11 15.06 7.26 12.95
N THR A 12 15.02 6.13 12.26
CA THR A 12 13.78 5.50 11.81
C THR A 12 13.14 4.77 12.97
N ASP A 13 11.98 5.26 13.40
CA ASP A 13 11.17 4.72 14.49
C ASP A 13 9.90 4.02 13.96
N ALA A 14 9.14 3.40 14.88
CA ALA A 14 7.92 2.70 14.54
C ALA A 14 6.83 3.61 13.92
N GLU A 15 6.81 4.91 14.27
CA GLU A 15 5.85 5.86 13.70
C GLU A 15 6.21 6.19 12.24
N ALA A 16 7.50 6.39 11.95
CA ALA A 16 8.02 6.58 10.60
C ALA A 16 7.74 5.36 9.72
N ILE A 17 8.00 4.15 10.23
CA ILE A 17 7.69 2.89 9.53
C ILE A 17 6.20 2.79 9.23
N ARG A 18 5.35 3.04 10.24
CA ARG A 18 3.89 3.00 10.07
C ARG A 18 3.41 4.02 9.05
N LEU A 19 3.96 5.24 9.06
CA LEU A 19 3.63 6.27 8.07
C LEU A 19 4.07 5.86 6.65
N ALA A 20 5.27 5.32 6.49
CA ALA A 20 5.75 4.81 5.20
C ALA A 20 4.84 3.69 4.66
N LYS A 21 4.52 2.69 5.49
CA LYS A 21 3.59 1.61 5.13
C LYS A 21 2.20 2.14 4.81
N THR A 22 1.71 3.16 5.53
CA THR A 22 0.42 3.82 5.24
C THR A 22 0.42 4.45 3.86
N LEU A 23 1.44 5.23 3.51
CA LEU A 23 1.55 5.86 2.19
C LEU A 23 1.63 4.82 1.07
N LEU A 24 2.39 3.75 1.29
CA LEU A 24 2.53 2.66 0.33
C LEU A 24 1.21 1.91 0.11
N ARG A 25 0.54 1.49 1.18
CA ARG A 25 -0.74 0.75 1.10
C ARG A 25 -1.90 1.62 0.60
N ASN A 26 -1.88 2.92 0.89
CA ASN A 26 -2.89 3.84 0.38
C ASN A 26 -2.68 4.23 -1.09
N ALA A 27 -1.48 4.09 -1.65
CA ALA A 27 -1.23 4.50 -3.02
C ALA A 27 -2.14 3.78 -4.04
N ARG A 28 -2.83 4.56 -4.87
CA ARG A 28 -3.53 4.08 -6.08
C ARG A 28 -2.75 4.38 -7.36
N PHE A 29 -1.84 5.33 -7.26
CA PHE A 29 -0.91 5.69 -8.32
C PHE A 29 0.35 6.30 -7.72
N GLY A 30 1.37 6.46 -8.55
CA GLY A 30 2.62 7.13 -8.18
C GLY A 30 3.34 7.68 -9.41
N ALA A 31 4.40 8.45 -9.14
CA ALA A 31 5.34 8.86 -10.18
C ALA A 31 6.51 7.86 -10.21
N LEU A 32 6.57 7.08 -11.29
CA LEU A 32 7.64 6.14 -11.58
C LEU A 32 8.74 6.88 -12.36
N ALA A 33 9.97 6.85 -11.85
CA ALA A 33 11.15 7.29 -12.58
C ALA A 33 12.01 6.08 -12.99
N VAL A 34 12.42 6.06 -14.25
CA VAL A 34 13.22 5.01 -14.89
C VAL A 34 14.39 5.64 -15.65
N ILE A 35 15.35 4.83 -16.10
CA ILE A 35 16.51 5.29 -16.88
C ILE A 35 16.25 5.04 -18.36
N GLU A 36 16.20 6.11 -19.17
CA GLU A 36 16.01 5.99 -20.60
C GLU A 36 17.25 5.35 -21.26
N PRO A 37 17.12 4.22 -22.00
CA PRO A 37 18.28 3.45 -22.45
C PRO A 37 19.20 4.21 -23.42
N GLN A 38 18.63 5.05 -24.29
CA GLN A 38 19.39 5.71 -25.36
C GLN A 38 20.18 6.92 -24.84
N THR A 39 19.64 7.64 -23.86
CA THR A 39 20.23 8.90 -23.40
C THR A 39 20.82 8.81 -21.99
N GLY A 40 20.42 7.80 -21.20
CA GLY A 40 20.69 7.72 -19.77
C GLY A 40 19.90 8.72 -18.92
N SER A 41 18.97 9.47 -19.52
CA SER A 41 18.18 10.49 -18.82
C SER A 41 17.13 9.84 -17.90
N PRO A 42 16.82 10.43 -16.74
CA PRO A 42 15.68 9.99 -15.94
C PRO A 42 14.37 10.34 -16.64
N LEU A 43 13.52 9.33 -16.87
CA LEU A 43 12.17 9.51 -17.39
C LEU A 43 11.15 9.30 -16.27
N ALA A 44 10.34 10.32 -15.98
CA ALA A 44 9.24 10.23 -15.02
C ALA A 44 7.89 10.05 -15.73
N SER A 45 7.08 9.11 -15.25
CA SER A 45 5.72 8.87 -15.75
C SER A 45 4.78 8.45 -14.62
N ARG A 46 3.46 8.65 -14.80
CA ARG A 46 2.46 8.19 -13.85
C ARG A 46 2.11 6.73 -14.10
N VAL A 47 2.04 5.94 -13.03
CA VAL A 47 1.59 4.54 -13.06
C VAL A 47 0.50 4.28 -12.03
N GLY A 48 -0.42 3.37 -12.33
CA GLY A 48 -1.31 2.81 -11.32
C GLY A 48 -0.54 1.90 -10.37
N VAL A 49 -0.94 1.90 -9.10
CA VAL A 49 -0.23 1.19 -8.02
C VAL A 49 -1.21 0.33 -7.24
N ALA A 50 -0.77 -0.88 -6.91
CA ALA A 50 -1.29 -1.70 -5.82
C ALA A 50 -0.10 -2.26 -5.03
N THR A 51 -0.34 -3.15 -4.09
CA THR A 51 0.73 -3.84 -3.35
C THR A 51 0.49 -5.35 -3.33
N ASP A 52 1.56 -6.13 -3.31
CA ASP A 52 1.51 -7.57 -2.99
C ASP A 52 1.39 -7.77 -1.48
N ILE A 53 1.17 -9.01 -1.04
CA ILE A 53 0.85 -9.34 0.36
C ILE A 53 1.95 -8.87 1.31
N ASP A 54 3.20 -9.07 0.95
CA ASP A 54 4.36 -8.62 1.73
C ASP A 54 4.53 -7.10 1.78
N GLY A 55 3.92 -6.35 0.85
CA GLY A 55 4.02 -4.90 0.76
C GLY A 55 4.68 -4.37 -0.50
N ALA A 56 5.27 -5.22 -1.34
CA ALA A 56 5.96 -4.73 -2.53
C ALA A 56 4.97 -4.05 -3.50
N PRO A 57 5.31 -2.87 -4.05
CA PRO A 57 4.48 -2.21 -5.04
C PRO A 57 4.30 -3.07 -6.30
N LEU A 58 3.09 -3.09 -6.81
CA LEU A 58 2.70 -3.71 -8.07
C LEU A 58 2.26 -2.62 -9.04
N ILE A 59 2.74 -2.70 -10.28
CA ILE A 59 2.28 -1.86 -11.39
C ILE A 59 1.82 -2.74 -12.55
N LEU A 60 0.79 -2.30 -13.26
CA LEU A 60 0.30 -2.94 -14.48
C LEU A 60 0.49 -1.97 -15.65
N VAL A 61 1.41 -2.30 -16.56
CA VAL A 61 1.86 -1.37 -17.61
C VAL A 61 1.80 -2.02 -18.99
N SER A 62 1.53 -1.22 -20.02
CA SER A 62 1.61 -1.69 -21.41
C SER A 62 3.06 -1.86 -21.83
N MET A 63 3.35 -2.94 -22.55
CA MET A 63 4.62 -3.25 -23.18
C MET A 63 5.03 -2.21 -24.24
N LEU A 64 4.09 -1.36 -24.68
CA LEU A 64 4.33 -0.26 -25.61
C LEU A 64 4.75 1.05 -24.93
N SER A 65 4.67 1.12 -23.59
CA SER A 65 5.00 2.34 -22.85
C SER A 65 6.50 2.57 -22.76
N ALA A 66 6.94 3.83 -22.87
CA ALA A 66 8.36 4.20 -22.77
C ALA A 66 9.01 3.71 -21.46
N HIS A 67 8.28 3.78 -20.34
CA HIS A 67 8.79 3.28 -19.06
C HIS A 67 8.98 1.75 -19.04
N THR A 68 8.21 0.99 -19.82
CA THR A 68 8.32 -0.46 -19.86
C THR A 68 9.58 -0.87 -20.60
N GLY A 69 9.83 -0.27 -21.77
CA GLY A 69 11.08 -0.48 -22.51
C GLY A 69 12.31 -0.11 -21.67
N ALA A 70 12.23 1.01 -20.93
CA ALA A 70 13.29 1.43 -20.01
C ALA A 70 13.53 0.42 -18.88
N MET A 71 12.48 -0.03 -18.18
CA MET A 71 12.62 -1.04 -17.09
C MET A 71 13.15 -2.39 -17.56
N LEU A 72 12.85 -2.79 -18.79
CA LEU A 72 13.37 -4.03 -19.37
C LEU A 72 14.87 -3.93 -19.70
N ALA A 73 15.34 -2.75 -20.10
CA ALA A 73 16.74 -2.51 -20.39
C ALA A 73 17.57 -2.30 -19.11
N ASP A 74 17.02 -1.58 -18.12
CA ASP A 74 17.61 -1.40 -16.80
C ASP A 74 16.52 -1.47 -15.73
N PRO A 75 16.54 -2.49 -14.85
CA PRO A 75 15.47 -2.68 -13.88
C PRO A 75 15.48 -1.65 -12.75
N ARG A 76 16.51 -0.79 -12.63
CA ARG A 76 16.57 0.22 -11.57
C ARG A 76 15.51 1.30 -11.81
N CYS A 77 14.65 1.51 -10.83
CA CYS A 77 13.64 2.54 -10.87
C CYS A 77 13.42 3.19 -9.50
N SER A 78 12.68 4.28 -9.46
CA SER A 78 12.17 4.85 -8.22
C SER A 78 10.67 5.14 -8.32
N LEU A 79 9.96 5.00 -7.21
CA LEU A 79 8.52 5.28 -7.14
C LEU A 79 8.27 6.33 -6.04
N LEU A 80 7.73 7.48 -6.42
CA LEU A 80 7.27 8.51 -5.50
C LEU A 80 5.77 8.34 -5.23
N LEU A 81 5.43 8.22 -3.95
CA LEU A 81 4.08 8.08 -3.42
C LEU A 81 3.77 9.19 -2.41
N GLY A 82 2.49 9.42 -2.16
CA GLY A 82 2.00 10.50 -1.30
C GLY A 82 1.54 11.71 -2.12
N GLU A 83 0.41 12.26 -1.72
CA GLU A 83 -0.23 13.38 -2.40
C GLU A 83 -0.30 14.59 -1.48
N PRO A 84 -0.13 15.81 -2.03
CA PRO A 84 -0.36 17.02 -1.27
C PRO A 84 -1.87 17.22 -1.05
N GLY A 85 -2.24 17.61 0.17
CA GLY A 85 -3.56 18.17 0.46
C GLY A 85 -3.59 19.70 0.31
N LYS A 86 -4.56 20.34 0.98
CA LYS A 86 -4.62 21.81 1.07
C LYS A 86 -3.39 22.37 1.81
N GLY A 87 -2.92 23.56 1.39
CA GLY A 87 -1.79 24.27 2.00
C GLY A 87 -0.48 24.07 1.25
N ASP A 88 0.65 24.20 1.95
CA ASP A 88 1.98 23.99 1.37
C ASP A 88 2.18 22.51 0.99
N PRO A 89 2.45 22.17 -0.29
CA PRO A 89 2.66 20.78 -0.71
C PRO A 89 3.84 20.09 0.01
N LEU A 90 4.85 20.83 0.47
CA LEU A 90 6.01 20.29 1.18
C LEU A 90 5.76 19.95 2.65
N ALA A 91 4.61 20.37 3.19
CA ALA A 91 4.17 19.98 4.52
C ALA A 91 3.58 18.56 4.56
N HIS A 92 3.20 18.00 3.40
CA HIS A 92 2.54 16.70 3.31
C HIS A 92 3.54 15.54 3.24
N PRO A 93 3.22 14.40 3.88
CA PRO A 93 4.10 13.25 3.87
C PRO A 93 4.15 12.63 2.47
N ARG A 94 5.34 12.17 2.08
CA ARG A 94 5.55 11.46 0.81
C ARG A 94 6.42 10.22 1.03
N LEU A 95 6.69 9.39 0.04
CA LEU A 95 7.60 8.26 0.17
C LEU A 95 8.27 8.04 -1.17
N THR A 96 9.60 8.05 -1.20
CA THR A 96 10.36 7.70 -2.40
C THR A 96 11.00 6.35 -2.19
N LEU A 97 10.55 5.36 -2.94
CA LEU A 97 11.12 4.02 -2.98
C LEU A 97 12.20 3.97 -4.06
N VAL A 98 13.33 3.33 -3.76
CA VAL A 98 14.33 2.93 -4.75
C VAL A 98 14.19 1.43 -4.94
N CYS A 99 13.86 1.00 -6.16
CA CYS A 99 13.45 -0.36 -6.44
C CYS A 99 14.24 -0.98 -7.60
N LYS A 100 14.12 -2.30 -7.71
CA LYS A 100 14.32 -3.03 -8.97
C LYS A 100 12.98 -3.54 -9.49
N ALA A 101 12.65 -3.25 -10.73
CA ALA A 101 11.46 -3.76 -11.39
C ALA A 101 11.70 -5.21 -11.85
N ALA A 102 10.82 -6.12 -11.45
CA ALA A 102 10.78 -7.50 -11.90
C ALA A 102 9.47 -7.74 -12.66
N ARG A 103 9.56 -8.10 -13.93
CA ARG A 103 8.40 -8.52 -14.71
C ARG A 103 7.96 -9.90 -14.23
N LEU A 104 6.66 -10.06 -13.93
CA LEU A 104 6.12 -11.36 -13.56
C LEU A 104 5.68 -12.12 -14.81
N GLU A 105 6.08 -13.39 -14.89
CA GLU A 105 5.73 -14.25 -16.02
C GLU A 105 4.24 -14.56 -16.02
N ARG A 106 3.58 -14.34 -17.16
CA ARG A 106 2.13 -14.51 -17.28
C ARG A 106 1.76 -15.97 -17.07
N GLY A 107 0.75 -16.22 -16.25
CA GLY A 107 0.30 -17.58 -15.93
C GLY A 107 1.08 -18.29 -14.81
N SER A 108 2.13 -17.66 -14.27
CA SER A 108 2.73 -18.12 -13.01
C SER A 108 1.76 -17.94 -11.82
N SER A 109 1.99 -18.69 -10.73
CA SER A 109 1.22 -18.53 -9.49
C SER A 109 1.36 -17.12 -8.90
N GLU A 110 2.57 -16.55 -8.94
CA GLU A 110 2.83 -15.18 -8.50
C GLU A 110 2.09 -14.15 -9.35
N HIS A 111 2.08 -14.31 -10.67
CA HIS A 111 1.30 -13.44 -11.55
C HIS A 111 -0.19 -13.51 -11.24
N ALA A 112 -0.76 -14.71 -11.07
CA ALA A 112 -2.19 -14.85 -10.74
C ALA A 112 -2.55 -14.17 -9.41
N ARG A 113 -1.73 -14.34 -8.36
CA ARG A 113 -1.91 -13.68 -7.05
C ARG A 113 -1.87 -12.16 -7.17
N THR A 114 -0.84 -11.64 -7.83
CA THR A 114 -0.56 -10.20 -7.93
C THR A 114 -1.54 -9.49 -8.86
N GLU A 115 -1.93 -10.10 -9.99
CA GLU A 115 -2.98 -9.59 -10.87
C GLU A 115 -4.31 -9.48 -10.12
N ARG A 116 -4.72 -10.52 -9.39
CA ARG A 116 -5.90 -10.49 -8.52
C ARG A 116 -5.85 -9.33 -7.52
N ARG A 117 -4.75 -9.15 -6.78
CA ARG A 117 -4.63 -8.02 -5.83
C ARG A 117 -4.67 -6.67 -6.55
N TYR A 118 -3.98 -6.55 -7.68
CA TYR A 118 -3.99 -5.33 -8.48
C TYR A 118 -5.40 -4.97 -8.92
N LEU A 119 -6.21 -5.94 -9.36
CA LEU A 119 -7.58 -5.75 -9.80
C LEU A 119 -8.57 -5.48 -8.64
N ASN A 120 -8.36 -6.06 -7.46
CA ASN A 120 -9.13 -5.73 -6.26
C ASN A 120 -8.94 -4.24 -5.89
N ARG A 121 -7.70 -3.75 -6.02
CA ARG A 121 -7.36 -2.35 -5.74
C ARG A 121 -7.76 -1.39 -6.85
N ASN A 122 -7.64 -1.82 -8.11
CA ASN A 122 -7.86 -1.01 -9.30
C ASN A 122 -8.89 -1.68 -10.23
N PRO A 123 -10.18 -1.74 -9.85
CA PRO A 123 -11.19 -2.51 -10.59
C PRO A 123 -11.39 -2.04 -12.03
N LYS A 124 -11.17 -0.76 -12.33
CA LYS A 124 -11.21 -0.22 -13.71
C LYS A 124 -10.12 -0.82 -14.62
N ALA A 125 -9.04 -1.38 -14.04
CA ALA A 125 -7.98 -2.02 -14.80
C ALA A 125 -8.38 -3.34 -15.47
N LYS A 126 -9.52 -3.94 -15.09
CA LYS A 126 -10.09 -5.12 -15.77
C LYS A 126 -10.31 -4.88 -17.27
N LEU A 127 -10.51 -3.62 -17.68
CA LEU A 127 -10.67 -3.24 -19.09
C LEU A 127 -9.41 -3.45 -19.94
N TYR A 128 -8.23 -3.50 -19.34
CA TYR A 128 -6.95 -3.62 -20.06
C TYR A 128 -6.00 -4.70 -19.53
N ALA A 129 -6.16 -5.21 -18.31
CA ALA A 129 -5.27 -6.22 -17.73
C ALA A 129 -5.18 -7.52 -18.54
N GLY A 130 -6.30 -7.92 -19.15
CA GLY A 130 -6.38 -9.11 -20.01
C GLY A 130 -5.85 -8.91 -21.43
N LEU A 131 -5.47 -7.68 -21.80
CA LEU A 131 -4.84 -7.43 -23.11
C LEU A 131 -3.43 -8.00 -23.10
N GLY A 132 -3.06 -8.67 -24.19
CA GLY A 132 -1.79 -9.41 -24.30
C GLY A 132 -0.54 -8.52 -24.19
N ASP A 133 -0.69 -7.21 -24.41
CA ASP A 133 0.38 -6.23 -24.30
C ASP A 133 0.48 -5.58 -22.91
N PHE A 134 -0.31 -5.97 -21.91
CA PHE A 134 -0.11 -5.51 -20.53
C PHE A 134 0.67 -6.55 -19.71
N SER A 135 1.49 -6.09 -18.77
CA SER A 135 2.27 -6.96 -17.88
C SER A 135 2.31 -6.38 -16.46
N ILE A 136 2.18 -7.26 -15.47
CA ILE A 136 2.43 -6.93 -14.06
C ILE A 136 3.95 -6.87 -13.85
N PHE A 137 4.41 -5.77 -13.25
CA PHE A 137 5.74 -5.68 -12.67
C PHE A 137 5.61 -5.54 -11.16
N ARG A 138 6.43 -6.31 -10.45
CA ARG A 138 6.66 -6.18 -9.02
C ARG A 138 7.90 -5.32 -8.81
N LEU A 139 7.79 -4.26 -8.03
CA LEU A 139 8.90 -3.35 -7.76
C LEU A 139 9.53 -3.73 -6.42
N GLU A 140 10.67 -4.41 -6.45
CA GLU A 140 11.38 -4.86 -5.24
C GLU A 140 12.07 -3.68 -4.55
N PRO A 141 11.56 -3.17 -3.41
CA PRO A 141 12.17 -2.06 -2.71
C PRO A 141 13.54 -2.46 -2.16
N GLN A 142 14.53 -1.62 -2.39
CA GLN A 142 15.89 -1.77 -1.85
C GLN A 142 16.09 -0.86 -0.63
N ARG A 143 15.49 0.32 -0.66
CA ARG A 143 15.46 1.32 0.41
C ARG A 143 14.39 2.36 0.12
N ALA A 144 14.06 3.19 1.10
CA ALA A 144 13.20 4.34 0.91
C ALA A 144 13.69 5.60 1.62
N SER A 145 13.17 6.74 1.15
CA SER A 145 13.25 8.01 1.86
C SER A 145 11.86 8.46 2.26
N LEU A 146 11.68 8.72 3.55
CA LEU A 146 10.51 9.38 4.12
C LEU A 146 10.88 10.79 4.59
N ASN A 147 9.87 11.66 4.59
CA ASN A 147 9.77 13.09 4.85
C ASN A 147 8.29 13.16 5.23
N GLY A 148 8.05 13.17 6.54
CA GLY A 148 6.72 13.25 7.12
C GLY A 148 6.22 14.69 7.21
N GLY A 149 6.68 15.58 6.33
CA GLY A 149 6.57 17.04 6.42
C GLY A 149 7.84 17.69 6.99
N PHE A 150 7.75 18.99 7.24
CA PHE A 150 8.91 19.82 7.62
C PHE A 150 9.75 19.23 8.76
N GLY A 151 11.06 19.10 8.51
CA GLY A 151 12.05 18.64 9.49
C GLY A 151 11.93 17.17 9.91
N LYS A 152 11.12 16.34 9.23
CA LYS A 152 10.87 14.94 9.57
C LYS A 152 11.37 13.99 8.47
N ALA A 153 12.67 13.96 8.19
CA ALA A 153 13.26 13.08 7.17
C ALA A 153 13.82 11.79 7.78
N TYR A 154 13.60 10.65 7.11
CA TYR A 154 14.02 9.31 7.55
C TYR A 154 14.52 8.47 6.36
N HIS A 155 15.39 7.51 6.64
CA HIS A 155 15.83 6.48 5.69
C HIS A 155 15.33 5.12 6.16
N LEU A 156 14.60 4.43 5.30
CA LEU A 156 14.10 3.08 5.58
C LEU A 156 14.82 2.07 4.73
N ASP A 157 15.03 0.87 5.26
CA ASP A 157 15.50 -0.27 4.49
C ASP A 157 14.35 -1.16 4.01
N GLN A 158 14.69 -2.28 3.39
CA GLN A 158 13.70 -3.23 2.88
C GLN A 158 12.88 -3.89 4.01
N SER A 159 13.49 -4.19 5.16
CA SER A 159 12.85 -4.88 6.28
C SER A 159 11.86 -3.99 7.03
N ASP A 160 12.05 -2.68 6.97
CA ASP A 160 11.07 -1.71 7.45
C ASP A 160 9.78 -1.70 6.60
N LEU A 161 9.87 -2.09 5.32
CA LEU A 161 8.78 -1.92 4.35
C LEU A 161 8.06 -3.24 4.06
N LEU A 162 8.80 -4.33 3.98
CA LEU A 162 8.29 -5.64 3.58
C LEU A 162 8.09 -6.56 4.77
N THR A 163 7.00 -7.31 4.73
CA THR A 163 6.79 -8.46 5.62
C THR A 163 7.52 -9.68 5.06
N SER A 164 8.18 -10.46 5.91
CA SER A 164 8.83 -11.70 5.51
C SER A 164 8.33 -12.87 6.36
N GLY A 165 8.56 -14.10 5.88
CA GLY A 165 8.25 -15.33 6.59
C GLY A 165 6.97 -16.04 6.11
N PRO A 166 6.62 -17.18 6.73
CA PRO A 166 5.55 -18.08 6.26
C PRO A 166 4.17 -17.42 6.16
N ILE A 167 3.90 -16.41 6.99
CA ILE A 167 2.65 -15.66 7.02
C ILE A 167 2.25 -15.10 5.64
N VAL A 168 3.22 -14.69 4.82
CA VAL A 168 2.97 -14.14 3.48
C VAL A 168 2.30 -15.19 2.58
N GLU A 169 2.82 -16.42 2.57
CA GLU A 169 2.28 -17.51 1.76
C GLU A 169 0.99 -18.08 2.36
N GLU A 170 0.88 -18.15 3.69
CA GLU A 170 -0.36 -18.54 4.36
C GLU A 170 -1.51 -17.59 4.00
N LEU A 171 -1.27 -16.28 4.06
CA LEU A 171 -2.26 -15.29 3.64
C LEU A 171 -2.50 -15.36 2.13
N ALA A 172 -1.48 -15.59 1.30
CA ALA A 172 -1.68 -15.76 -0.15
C ALA A 172 -2.70 -16.84 -0.50
N ALA A 173 -2.67 -17.96 0.23
CA ALA A 173 -3.57 -19.08 0.02
C ALA A 173 -5.03 -18.79 0.39
N SER A 174 -5.30 -17.92 1.36
CA SER A 174 -6.66 -17.70 1.90
C SER A 174 -7.21 -16.27 1.78
N GLU A 175 -6.41 -15.29 1.36
CA GLU A 175 -6.81 -13.87 1.39
C GLU A 175 -8.07 -13.60 0.57
N GLN A 176 -8.18 -14.14 -0.65
CA GLN A 176 -9.31 -13.81 -1.52
C GLN A 176 -10.64 -14.30 -0.94
N SER A 177 -10.69 -15.51 -0.39
CA SER A 177 -11.92 -16.02 0.21
C SER A 177 -12.32 -15.22 1.45
N ALA A 178 -11.35 -14.72 2.21
CA ALA A 178 -11.61 -13.80 3.32
C ALA A 178 -12.16 -12.45 2.84
N ILE A 179 -11.59 -11.87 1.78
CA ILE A 179 -12.09 -10.63 1.16
C ILE A 179 -13.53 -10.82 0.66
N ASP A 180 -13.79 -11.89 -0.08
CA ASP A 180 -15.11 -12.17 -0.66
C ASP A 180 -16.16 -12.33 0.44
N HIS A 181 -15.85 -13.09 1.50
CA HIS A 181 -16.75 -13.27 2.65
C HIS A 181 -17.03 -11.94 3.37
N MET A 182 -15.99 -11.13 3.62
CA MET A 182 -16.15 -9.83 4.29
C MET A 182 -17.03 -8.88 3.47
N ASN A 183 -16.79 -8.80 2.16
CA ASN A 183 -17.53 -7.90 1.27
C ASN A 183 -18.97 -8.39 1.00
N ALA A 184 -19.24 -9.69 1.07
CA ALA A 184 -20.59 -10.25 0.91
C ALA A 184 -21.44 -10.11 2.18
N ASP A 185 -20.85 -10.41 3.34
CA ASP A 185 -21.63 -10.68 4.56
C ASP A 185 -21.43 -9.64 5.68
N HIS A 186 -20.40 -8.78 5.60
CA HIS A 186 -19.94 -7.96 6.75
C HIS A 186 -19.66 -6.49 6.39
N LEU A 187 -20.42 -5.89 5.46
CA LEU A 187 -20.29 -4.47 5.09
C LEU A 187 -20.45 -3.53 6.30
N ASP A 188 -21.31 -3.88 7.26
CA ASP A 188 -21.52 -3.12 8.49
C ASP A 188 -20.24 -3.09 9.36
N ALA A 189 -19.53 -4.23 9.48
CA ALA A 189 -18.26 -4.31 10.19
C ALA A 189 -17.16 -3.54 9.45
N ILE A 190 -17.13 -3.60 8.12
CA ILE A 190 -16.17 -2.84 7.30
C ILE A 190 -16.34 -1.33 7.52
N ALA A 191 -17.58 -0.83 7.56
CA ALA A 191 -17.87 0.57 7.86
C ALA A 191 -17.46 0.96 9.31
N VAL A 192 -17.51 0.04 10.27
CA VAL A 192 -16.96 0.25 11.62
C VAL A 192 -15.43 0.40 11.55
N TYR A 193 -14.74 -0.45 10.78
CA TYR A 193 -13.28 -0.37 10.68
C TYR A 193 -12.82 0.96 10.08
N ALA A 194 -13.43 1.36 8.96
CA ALA A 194 -13.12 2.61 8.27
C ALA A 194 -13.33 3.83 9.18
N ARG A 195 -14.48 3.91 9.87
CA ARG A 195 -14.81 5.05 10.72
C ARG A 195 -13.96 5.11 11.99
N HIS A 196 -13.83 4.00 12.70
CA HIS A 196 -13.19 4.00 14.02
C HIS A 196 -11.65 4.01 13.92
N PHE A 197 -11.07 3.17 13.07
CA PHE A 197 -9.61 2.99 13.04
C PHE A 197 -8.91 3.83 11.97
N ALA A 198 -9.62 4.28 10.93
CA ALA A 198 -9.07 5.15 9.88
C ALA A 198 -9.68 6.55 9.85
N THR A 199 -10.62 6.87 10.76
CA THR A 199 -11.33 8.17 10.78
C THR A 199 -11.99 8.55 9.46
N ALA A 200 -12.28 7.54 8.62
CA ALA A 200 -12.82 7.74 7.28
C ALA A 200 -14.35 7.89 7.35
N SER A 201 -14.91 8.76 6.52
CA SER A 201 -16.36 8.97 6.41
C SER A 201 -16.99 8.04 5.37
N GLY A 202 -18.32 7.95 5.37
CA GLY A 202 -19.08 7.11 4.45
C GLY A 202 -19.24 5.66 4.93
N ASN A 203 -20.16 4.94 4.28
CA ASN A 203 -20.54 3.57 4.66
C ASN A 203 -20.31 2.56 3.53
N ASP A 204 -20.04 3.00 2.30
CA ASP A 204 -19.86 2.14 1.12
C ASP A 204 -18.41 1.64 1.00
N TRP A 205 -17.86 1.15 2.11
CA TRP A 205 -16.49 0.65 2.18
C TRP A 205 -16.44 -0.84 1.87
N THR A 206 -15.43 -1.23 1.11
CA THR A 206 -15.10 -2.63 0.81
C THR A 206 -13.65 -2.91 1.16
N VAL A 207 -13.36 -4.16 1.51
CA VAL A 207 -11.99 -4.64 1.67
C VAL A 207 -11.40 -4.94 0.30
N THR A 208 -10.17 -4.49 0.07
CA THR A 208 -9.40 -4.74 -1.17
C THR A 208 -8.18 -5.64 -0.95
N GLY A 209 -7.74 -5.79 0.29
CA GLY A 209 -6.57 -6.59 0.65
C GLY A 209 -6.45 -6.82 2.15
N PHE A 210 -5.85 -7.95 2.52
CA PHE A 210 -5.32 -8.24 3.85
C PHE A 210 -3.83 -8.55 3.75
N ASP A 211 -3.08 -8.17 4.77
CA ASP A 211 -1.70 -8.61 4.97
C ASP A 211 -1.44 -8.79 6.47
N ALA A 212 -0.21 -9.13 6.85
CA ALA A 212 0.13 -9.41 8.25
C ALA A 212 -0.12 -8.19 9.16
N ASP A 213 0.03 -6.96 8.66
CA ASP A 213 -0.08 -5.75 9.46
C ASP A 213 -1.51 -5.18 9.51
N GLY A 214 -2.41 -5.60 8.62
CA GLY A 214 -3.74 -4.98 8.54
C GLY A 214 -4.56 -5.28 7.29
N MET A 215 -5.48 -4.35 7.01
CA MET A 215 -6.42 -4.40 5.89
C MET A 215 -6.47 -3.09 5.11
N ASP A 216 -6.68 -3.19 3.80
CA ASP A 216 -6.82 -2.05 2.89
C ASP A 216 -8.28 -1.89 2.46
N LEU A 217 -8.86 -0.71 2.70
CA LEU A 217 -10.25 -0.41 2.40
C LEU A 217 -10.38 0.59 1.24
N MET A 218 -11.49 0.51 0.52
CA MET A 218 -11.83 1.44 -0.56
C MET A 218 -13.33 1.75 -0.61
N SER A 219 -13.66 3.01 -0.91
CA SER A 219 -15.00 3.50 -1.24
C SER A 219 -14.91 4.48 -2.42
N GLY A 220 -15.29 4.02 -3.61
CA GLY A 220 -15.04 4.77 -4.85
C GLY A 220 -13.55 5.02 -5.08
N ASP A 221 -13.15 6.29 -5.10
CA ASP A 221 -11.74 6.69 -5.21
C ASP A 221 -11.05 6.92 -3.85
N HIS A 222 -11.81 6.90 -2.75
CA HIS A 222 -11.28 7.03 -1.39
C HIS A 222 -10.72 5.71 -0.91
N VAL A 223 -9.59 5.78 -0.20
CA VAL A 223 -8.87 4.62 0.31
C VAL A 223 -8.36 4.90 1.69
N CYS A 224 -8.31 3.87 2.53
CA CYS A 224 -7.65 3.95 3.81
C CYS A 224 -7.02 2.63 4.22
N ARG A 225 -6.00 2.74 5.06
CA ARG A 225 -5.26 1.64 5.66
C ARG A 225 -5.70 1.50 7.10
N VAL A 226 -6.14 0.31 7.50
CA VAL A 226 -6.44 -0.03 8.89
C VAL A 226 -5.43 -1.07 9.37
N PHE A 227 -4.64 -0.71 10.38
CA PHE A 227 -3.68 -1.64 10.98
C PHE A 227 -4.33 -2.49 12.06
N PHE A 228 -3.90 -3.74 12.17
CA PHE A 228 -4.22 -4.58 13.33
C PHE A 228 -3.51 -4.06 14.59
N PRO A 229 -4.02 -4.38 15.79
CA PRO A 229 -3.36 -4.02 17.05
C PRO A 229 -1.94 -4.59 17.15
N GLN A 230 -1.72 -5.78 16.59
CA GLN A 230 -0.44 -6.45 16.44
C GLN A 230 -0.40 -7.16 15.08
N PRO A 231 0.78 -7.30 14.45
CA PRO A 231 0.92 -8.11 13.24
C PRO A 231 0.49 -9.56 13.47
N LEU A 232 -0.15 -10.17 12.46
CA LEU A 232 -0.53 -11.58 12.50
C LEU A 232 0.72 -12.46 12.46
N ALA A 233 0.77 -13.46 13.34
CA ALA A 233 1.81 -14.48 13.30
C ALA A 233 1.44 -15.65 12.36
N ALA A 234 0.14 -15.89 12.17
CA ALA A 234 -0.39 -16.93 11.28
C ALA A 234 -1.73 -16.50 10.65
N ALA A 235 -2.04 -16.96 9.43
CA ALA A 235 -3.25 -16.52 8.71
C ALA A 235 -4.55 -16.87 9.44
N ARG A 236 -4.54 -17.95 10.23
CA ARG A 236 -5.69 -18.39 11.06
C ARG A 236 -6.14 -17.36 12.10
N GLU A 237 -5.28 -16.40 12.46
CA GLU A 237 -5.57 -15.36 13.45
C GLU A 237 -6.46 -14.25 12.90
N LEU A 238 -6.48 -14.07 11.57
CA LEU A 238 -7.17 -12.98 10.89
C LEU A 238 -8.63 -12.84 11.36
N ARG A 239 -9.39 -13.94 11.35
CA ARG A 239 -10.80 -13.91 11.75
C ARG A 239 -11.00 -13.43 13.18
N HIS A 240 -10.18 -13.91 14.11
CA HIS A 240 -10.29 -13.53 15.52
C HIS A 240 -9.98 -12.04 15.70
N VAL A 241 -8.92 -11.55 15.07
CA VAL A 241 -8.53 -10.13 15.12
C VAL A 241 -9.64 -9.22 14.56
N LEU A 242 -10.23 -9.57 13.42
CA LEU A 242 -11.34 -8.81 12.84
C LEU A 242 -12.54 -8.74 13.79
N VAL A 243 -12.92 -9.88 14.40
CA VAL A 243 -14.04 -9.92 15.36
C VAL A 243 -13.78 -9.03 16.57
N GLU A 244 -12.59 -9.08 17.16
CA GLU A 244 -12.25 -8.23 18.32
C GLU A 244 -12.21 -6.74 17.94
N MET A 245 -11.64 -6.39 16.78
CA MET A 245 -11.67 -5.02 16.28
C MET A 245 -13.09 -4.51 16.05
N ALA A 246 -14.01 -5.35 15.54
CA ALA A 246 -15.40 -4.97 15.32
C ALA A 246 -16.11 -4.68 16.66
N LYS A 247 -15.86 -5.50 17.69
CA LYS A 247 -16.39 -5.25 19.04
C LYS A 247 -15.90 -3.92 19.61
N VAL A 248 -14.60 -3.66 19.54
CA VAL A 248 -13.99 -2.40 20.02
C VAL A 248 -14.57 -1.18 19.30
N GLY A 249 -14.67 -1.25 17.96
CA GLY A 249 -15.19 -0.15 17.17
C GLY A 249 -16.68 0.11 17.42
N ARG A 250 -17.50 -0.93 17.61
CA ARG A 250 -18.93 -0.80 17.93
C ARG A 250 -19.14 -0.21 19.33
N ALA A 251 -18.44 -0.70 20.34
CA ALA A 251 -18.56 -0.20 21.72
C ALA A 251 -18.22 1.30 21.82
N SER A 252 -17.24 1.77 21.04
CA SER A 252 -16.87 3.18 21.01
C SER A 252 -17.94 4.08 20.39
N ALA A 253 -18.67 3.57 19.38
CA ALA A 253 -19.78 4.28 18.75
C ALA A 253 -20.97 4.46 19.72
N ASP A 254 -21.24 3.46 20.54
CA ASP A 254 -22.32 3.50 21.54
C ASP A 254 -22.01 4.46 22.70
N THR A 255 -20.73 4.64 23.06
CA THR A 255 -20.32 5.63 24.08
C THR A 255 -20.33 7.07 23.57
N GLY A 256 -20.20 7.28 22.25
CA GLY A 256 -20.16 8.61 21.62
C GLY A 256 -21.54 9.23 21.35
N THR A 257 -22.60 8.41 21.30
CA THR A 257 -23.98 8.87 21.11
C THR A 257 -24.68 9.28 22.41
N GLY A 258 -24.05 9.08 23.58
CA GLY A 258 -24.61 9.41 24.89
C GLY A 258 -24.37 10.83 25.42
N LEU A 259 -23.63 11.69 24.69
CA LEU A 259 -23.23 13.04 25.15
C LEU A 259 -23.79 14.19 24.31
N ASN A 260 -24.89 13.99 23.57
CA ASN A 260 -25.67 15.08 22.99
C ASN A 260 -27.07 15.15 23.63
N PHE A 261 -27.10 15.54 24.91
CA PHE A 261 -28.27 16.15 25.55
C PHE A 261 -27.79 17.22 26.53
N ALA A 262 -27.71 18.46 26.04
CA ALA A 262 -28.03 19.72 26.74
C ALA A 262 -27.75 20.90 25.79
#